data_AF-I2Q034-F1
#
_entry.id   AF-I2Q034-F1
#
_cell.length_a   1.000
_cell.length_b   1.000
_cell.length_c   1.000
_cell.angle_alpha   90.00
_cell.angle_beta   90.00
_cell.angle_gamma   90.00
#
_symmetry.space_group_name_H-M   'P 1'
#
loop_
_entity.id
_entity.type
_entity.pdbx_description
1 polymer ?
#
loop_
_entity_poly.entity_id
_entity_poly.type
_entity_poly.pdbx_seq_one_letter_code
_entity_poly.pdbx_strand_id
1 'polypeptide(L)'
;MYRKKNGAGSTLIFAIAAIFVLSVLAVGIQKISSTSVVNELMFNQANQARNLAYSGLEYTKGLAYVYQNDSTKKFEDFKTDLEKEVNLGENVGSFIVSVSNDAAENNVTPYNVSVIGQTPSGPLQAKYQLPSPVGYIYTSKPISIQPPLFLFAANKINFSGNKYTGDNIFSEYAFNGGATIDGSLDYVNPPTAPGDPPAPPLSCLLLKLTSVGLGDGTSHVCSSSCVTIDSNTKVTGTVYSQSYIDLKGGSIIGDVHASSYMNVSGNSSVTGNVYAVGDVSVDSGKVTGDIHSGGNVTVGCGASGKGFVVGKIYAVGNISICNASVSGQYEKVNNPDSLTSIFAGGDVSITKDKGTISGDVNYGGSYLSASCANCIVKGSAKLITDPAKLPAKPSAASSCSSYSLPVTYSRENPLPDPTDKFSWYPQYLIEVIKGSADKTLEQVYTSITSNNSGFHICFDLSVPDSYVNLFVNGNFYTQGSILLKTTATGTCNAIDTYKMEDLKKYAKRIYVEVNGSTELTSDAHDWVGTILSNGNIKGSSTLDVVGALYSNGTIDTGGGSNSFFVMSDYAEENWK
;
A
#
# COMPACT_ATOMS: atom_id res chain seq x y z
N MET A 1 -107.75 -42.21 -7.88
CA MET A 1 -106.62 -43.06 -7.48
C MET A 1 -105.32 -42.34 -7.84
N TYR A 2 -104.84 -41.43 -7.00
CA TYR A 2 -103.63 -40.62 -7.27
C TYR A 2 -102.43 -41.27 -6.58
N ARG A 3 -101.62 -42.01 -7.36
CA ARG A 3 -100.42 -42.70 -6.86
C ARG A 3 -99.33 -41.65 -6.64
N LYS A 4 -99.13 -41.25 -5.38
CA LYS A 4 -98.05 -40.34 -4.94
C LYS A 4 -96.71 -41.02 -5.26
N LYS A 5 -96.07 -40.63 -6.38
CA LYS A 5 -94.69 -41.01 -6.70
C LYS A 5 -93.79 -40.34 -5.65
N ASN A 6 -93.27 -41.11 -4.71
CA ASN A 6 -92.31 -40.62 -3.72
C ASN A 6 -91.01 -40.20 -4.44
N GLY A 7 -90.85 -38.90 -4.68
CA GLY A 7 -89.62 -38.29 -5.22
C GLY A 7 -88.40 -38.40 -4.30
N ALA A 8 -88.53 -39.03 -3.13
CA ALA A 8 -87.43 -39.26 -2.21
C ALA A 8 -86.38 -40.25 -2.75
N GLY A 9 -86.76 -41.15 -3.67
CA GLY A 9 -85.84 -42.14 -4.24
C GLY A 9 -84.85 -41.57 -5.26
N SER A 10 -85.26 -40.59 -6.07
CA SER A 10 -84.38 -39.98 -7.08
C SER A 10 -83.32 -39.08 -6.45
N THR A 11 -83.67 -38.34 -5.40
CA THR A 11 -82.74 -37.43 -4.71
C THR A 11 -81.55 -38.18 -4.11
N LEU A 12 -81.78 -39.37 -3.55
CA LEU A 12 -80.69 -40.19 -2.99
C LEU A 12 -79.72 -40.68 -4.07
N ILE A 13 -80.23 -41.08 -5.23
CA ILE A 13 -79.39 -41.53 -6.36
C ILE A 13 -78.55 -40.37 -6.91
N PHE A 14 -79.13 -39.17 -7.03
CA PHE A 14 -78.36 -37.97 -7.43
C PHE A 14 -77.30 -37.58 -6.41
N ALA A 15 -77.56 -37.74 -5.10
CA ALA A 15 -76.56 -37.48 -4.07
C ALA A 15 -75.36 -38.45 -4.16
N ILE A 16 -75.62 -39.75 -4.37
CA ILE A 16 -74.54 -40.76 -4.52
C ILE A 16 -73.73 -40.48 -5.80
N ALA A 17 -74.39 -40.16 -6.92
CA ALA A 17 -73.71 -39.82 -8.16
C ALA A 17 -72.84 -38.55 -8.02
N ALA A 18 -73.34 -37.52 -7.31
CA ALA A 18 -72.59 -36.30 -7.04
C ALA A 18 -71.35 -36.57 -6.17
N ILE A 19 -71.46 -37.39 -5.13
CA ILE A 19 -70.31 -37.78 -4.29
C ILE A 19 -69.26 -38.53 -5.11
N PHE A 20 -69.68 -39.42 -6.01
CA PHE A 20 -68.76 -40.16 -6.88
C PHE A 20 -68.03 -39.24 -7.86
N VAL A 21 -68.75 -38.30 -8.49
CA VAL A 21 -68.15 -37.30 -9.39
C VAL A 21 -67.17 -36.39 -8.65
N LEU A 22 -67.51 -35.92 -7.44
CA LEU A 22 -66.61 -35.12 -6.60
C LEU A 22 -65.37 -35.91 -6.19
N SER A 23 -65.50 -37.20 -5.89
CA SER A 23 -64.37 -38.08 -5.54
C SER A 23 -63.42 -38.26 -6.72
N VAL A 24 -63.94 -38.46 -7.94
CA VAL A 24 -63.13 -38.56 -9.16
C VAL A 24 -62.45 -37.23 -9.49
N LEU A 25 -63.14 -36.10 -9.33
CA LEU A 25 -62.55 -34.77 -9.52
C LEU A 25 -61.42 -34.51 -8.51
N ALA A 26 -61.60 -34.89 -7.24
CA ALA A 26 -60.60 -34.71 -6.20
C ALA A 26 -59.30 -35.48 -6.52
N VAL A 27 -59.39 -36.72 -7.00
CA VAL A 27 -58.22 -37.52 -7.42
C VAL A 27 -57.55 -36.90 -8.66
N GLY A 28 -58.33 -36.35 -9.60
CA GLY A 28 -57.80 -35.64 -10.75
C GLY A 28 -57.02 -34.37 -10.38
N ILE A 29 -57.56 -33.56 -9.46
CA ILE A 29 -56.92 -32.34 -8.96
C ILE A 29 -55.64 -32.65 -8.18
N GLN A 30 -55.62 -33.72 -7.36
CA GLN A 30 -54.42 -34.15 -6.64
C GLN A 30 -53.26 -34.52 -7.58
N LYS A 31 -53.53 -35.19 -8.71
CA LYS A 31 -52.49 -35.54 -9.68
C LYS A 31 -51.93 -34.30 -10.39
N ILE A 32 -52.79 -33.37 -10.83
CA ILE A 32 -52.34 -32.15 -11.53
C ILE A 32 -51.55 -31.21 -10.61
N SER A 33 -51.94 -31.10 -9.34
CA SER A 33 -51.23 -30.28 -8.35
C SER A 33 -49.82 -30.80 -8.08
N SER A 34 -49.65 -32.14 -7.99
CA SER A 34 -48.34 -32.75 -7.71
C SER A 34 -47.29 -32.46 -8.80
N THR A 35 -47.68 -32.44 -10.07
CA THR A 35 -46.76 -32.15 -11.19
C THR A 35 -46.34 -30.68 -11.25
N SER A 36 -47.22 -29.75 -10.87
CA SER A 36 -46.89 -28.32 -10.86
C SER A 36 -45.87 -27.99 -9.77
N VAL A 37 -46.06 -28.53 -8.56
CA VAL A 37 -45.15 -28.32 -7.43
C VAL A 37 -43.77 -28.90 -7.73
N VAL A 38 -43.70 -30.09 -8.36
CA VAL A 38 -42.42 -30.70 -8.75
C VAL A 38 -41.70 -29.86 -9.80
N ASN A 39 -42.39 -29.34 -10.82
CA ASN A 39 -41.78 -28.49 -11.84
C ASN A 39 -41.22 -27.19 -11.26
N GLU A 40 -41.95 -26.53 -10.36
CA GLU A 40 -41.50 -25.31 -9.69
C GLU A 40 -40.29 -25.60 -8.77
N LEU A 41 -40.33 -26.73 -8.06
CA LEU A 41 -39.22 -27.15 -7.22
C LEU A 41 -37.97 -27.47 -8.05
N MET A 42 -38.10 -28.17 -9.18
CA MET A 42 -36.99 -28.44 -10.11
C MET A 42 -36.41 -27.16 -10.69
N PHE A 43 -37.26 -26.19 -11.05
CA PHE A 43 -36.80 -24.89 -11.54
C PHE A 43 -36.04 -24.11 -10.47
N ASN A 44 -36.53 -24.11 -9.23
CA ASN A 44 -35.84 -23.49 -8.09
C ASN A 44 -34.49 -24.15 -7.80
N GLN A 45 -34.43 -25.48 -7.82
CA GLN A 45 -33.19 -26.25 -7.66
C GLN A 45 -32.20 -25.92 -8.79
N ALA A 46 -32.65 -25.83 -10.05
CA ALA A 46 -31.80 -25.46 -11.18
C ALA A 46 -31.25 -24.03 -11.05
N ASN A 47 -32.08 -23.07 -10.64
CA ASN A 47 -31.62 -21.69 -10.38
C ASN A 47 -30.65 -21.61 -9.19
N GLN A 48 -30.87 -22.40 -8.15
CA GLN A 48 -29.94 -22.50 -7.01
C GLN A 48 -28.59 -23.07 -7.46
N ALA A 49 -28.57 -24.18 -8.21
CA ALA A 49 -27.33 -24.74 -8.78
C ALA A 49 -26.60 -23.71 -9.66
N ARG A 50 -27.34 -22.94 -10.46
CA ARG A 50 -26.78 -21.85 -11.28
C ARG A 50 -26.14 -20.76 -10.42
N ASN A 51 -26.83 -20.29 -9.38
CA ASN A 51 -26.30 -19.28 -8.47
C ASN A 51 -25.04 -19.77 -7.75
N LEU A 52 -25.01 -21.03 -7.31
CA LEU A 52 -23.83 -21.66 -6.71
C LEU A 52 -22.63 -21.70 -7.67
N ALA A 53 -22.87 -21.96 -8.96
CA ALA A 53 -21.80 -21.93 -9.95
C ALA A 53 -21.22 -20.51 -10.14
N TYR A 54 -22.05 -19.46 -10.10
CA TYR A 54 -21.56 -18.08 -10.10
C TYR A 54 -20.84 -17.72 -8.80
N SER A 55 -21.31 -18.20 -7.65
CA SER A 55 -20.61 -18.02 -6.37
C SER A 55 -19.21 -18.65 -6.39
N GLY A 56 -19.04 -19.84 -6.99
CA GLY A 56 -17.73 -20.45 -7.15
C GLY A 56 -16.79 -19.66 -8.07
N LEU A 57 -17.33 -18.94 -9.06
CA LEU A 57 -16.56 -18.04 -9.91
C LEU A 57 -16.05 -16.83 -9.11
N GLU A 58 -16.89 -16.21 -8.28
CA GLU A 58 -16.47 -15.09 -7.42
C GLU A 58 -15.49 -15.55 -6.32
N TYR A 59 -15.70 -16.73 -5.74
CA TYR A 59 -14.75 -17.36 -4.81
C TYR A 59 -13.37 -17.52 -5.45
N THR A 60 -13.31 -17.97 -6.71
CA THR A 60 -12.07 -18.10 -7.47
C THR A 60 -11.32 -16.78 -7.59
N LYS A 61 -12.02 -15.68 -7.91
CA LYS A 61 -11.41 -14.34 -7.99
C LYS A 61 -10.86 -13.87 -6.65
N GLY A 62 -11.63 -14.09 -5.57
CA GLY A 62 -11.20 -13.75 -4.22
C GLY A 62 -9.94 -14.50 -3.80
N LEU A 63 -9.91 -15.82 -4.04
CA LEU A 63 -8.74 -16.64 -3.71
C LEU A 63 -7.52 -16.26 -4.56
N ALA A 64 -7.70 -16.01 -5.86
CA ALA A 64 -6.62 -15.55 -6.72
C ALA A 64 -6.02 -14.22 -6.23
N TYR A 65 -6.86 -13.27 -5.79
CA TYR A 65 -6.40 -12.01 -5.23
C TYR A 65 -5.57 -12.20 -3.95
N VAL A 66 -5.97 -13.10 -3.05
CA VAL A 66 -5.19 -13.42 -1.84
C VAL A 66 -3.81 -13.97 -2.21
N TYR A 67 -3.76 -14.94 -3.12
CA TYR A 67 -2.51 -15.61 -3.51
C TYR A 67 -1.58 -14.69 -4.30
N GLN A 68 -2.12 -13.82 -5.14
CA GLN A 68 -1.32 -12.81 -5.85
C GLN A 68 -0.64 -11.81 -4.91
N ASN A 69 -1.19 -11.60 -3.71
CA ASN A 69 -0.63 -10.67 -2.73
C ASN A 69 0.32 -11.34 -1.72
N ASP A 70 0.38 -12.68 -1.66
CA ASP A 70 1.27 -13.43 -0.78
C ASP A 70 2.49 -13.95 -1.56
N SER A 71 3.66 -13.37 -1.31
CA SER A 71 4.91 -13.73 -2.00
C SER A 71 5.41 -15.15 -1.72
N THR A 72 4.87 -15.82 -0.70
CA THR A 72 5.25 -17.19 -0.35
C THR A 72 4.47 -18.25 -1.13
N LYS A 73 3.33 -17.86 -1.72
CA LYS A 73 2.39 -18.79 -2.37
C LYS A 73 2.63 -18.89 -3.86
N LYS A 74 2.79 -20.13 -4.33
CA LYS A 74 2.94 -20.43 -5.76
C LYS A 74 1.58 -20.66 -6.41
N PHE A 75 1.54 -20.61 -7.74
CA PHE A 75 0.33 -20.91 -8.50
C PHE A 75 -0.19 -22.33 -8.23
N GLU A 76 0.71 -23.27 -7.94
CA GLU A 76 0.42 -24.65 -7.57
C GLU A 76 -0.33 -24.74 -6.23
N ASP A 77 0.01 -23.88 -5.27
CA ASP A 77 -0.70 -23.78 -4.00
C ASP A 77 -2.12 -23.23 -4.23
N PHE A 78 -2.24 -22.17 -5.05
CA PHE A 78 -3.52 -21.61 -5.46
C PHE A 78 -4.40 -22.65 -6.13
N LYS A 79 -3.85 -23.40 -7.10
CA LYS A 79 -4.56 -24.47 -7.81
C LYS A 79 -5.04 -25.55 -6.86
N THR A 80 -4.17 -26.01 -5.96
CA THR A 80 -4.50 -27.07 -4.99
C THR A 80 -5.62 -26.64 -4.05
N ASP A 81 -5.67 -25.39 -3.62
CA ASP A 81 -6.72 -24.88 -2.75
C ASP A 81 -8.02 -24.54 -3.48
N LEU A 82 -7.92 -24.23 -4.77
CA LEU A 82 -9.09 -23.95 -5.59
C LEU A 82 -9.79 -25.23 -6.06
N GLU A 83 -9.07 -26.30 -6.37
CA GLU A 83 -9.60 -27.58 -6.87
C GLU A 83 -10.20 -28.46 -5.75
N LYS A 84 -10.98 -27.84 -4.86
CA LYS A 84 -11.70 -28.49 -3.76
C LYS A 84 -13.20 -28.24 -3.90
N GLU A 85 -14.00 -29.21 -3.47
CA GLU A 85 -15.43 -28.99 -3.29
C GLU A 85 -15.66 -28.07 -2.08
N VAL A 86 -16.30 -26.93 -2.32
CA VAL A 86 -16.66 -25.99 -1.25
C VAL A 86 -18.12 -26.19 -0.88
N ASN A 87 -18.35 -26.73 0.31
CA ASN A 87 -19.68 -26.95 0.86
C ASN A 87 -20.14 -25.71 1.65
N LEU A 88 -21.25 -25.09 1.24
CA LEU A 88 -21.81 -23.88 1.86
C LEU A 88 -22.86 -24.21 2.95
N GLY A 89 -23.01 -25.48 3.29
CA GLY A 89 -23.94 -25.99 4.29
C GLY A 89 -24.94 -26.99 3.71
N GLU A 90 -25.45 -27.88 4.57
CA GLU A 90 -26.33 -29.00 4.20
C GLU A 90 -27.60 -28.58 3.45
N ASN A 91 -28.10 -27.36 3.67
CA ASN A 91 -29.32 -26.84 3.03
C ASN A 91 -29.05 -25.93 1.81
N VAL A 92 -27.79 -25.57 1.56
CA VAL A 92 -27.42 -24.61 0.52
C VAL A 92 -26.86 -25.34 -0.70
N GLY A 93 -26.00 -26.34 -0.47
CA GLY A 93 -25.30 -27.09 -1.53
C GLY A 93 -23.81 -26.78 -1.58
N SER A 94 -23.18 -27.13 -2.69
CA SER A 94 -21.75 -26.98 -2.90
C SER A 94 -21.44 -26.46 -4.31
N PHE A 95 -20.19 -26.05 -4.52
CA PHE A 95 -19.65 -25.87 -5.86
C PHE A 95 -18.27 -26.53 -5.96
N ILE A 96 -17.94 -26.96 -7.17
CA ILE A 96 -16.66 -27.57 -7.53
C ILE A 96 -16.01 -26.67 -8.56
N VAL A 97 -14.77 -26.27 -8.30
CA VAL A 97 -13.95 -25.50 -9.23
C VAL A 97 -12.86 -26.41 -9.79
N SER A 98 -12.60 -26.32 -11.10
CA SER A 98 -11.49 -27.00 -11.76
C SER A 98 -10.70 -26.01 -12.59
N VAL A 99 -9.37 -26.12 -12.55
CA VAL A 99 -8.45 -25.16 -13.18
C VAL A 99 -7.60 -25.85 -14.25
N SER A 100 -7.71 -25.38 -15.48
CA SER A 100 -6.77 -25.75 -16.55
C SER A 100 -5.88 -24.56 -16.85
N ASN A 101 -4.56 -24.73 -16.77
CA ASN A 101 -3.58 -23.70 -17.09
C ASN A 101 -2.85 -24.00 -18.40
N ASP A 102 -2.46 -22.93 -19.10
CA ASP A 102 -1.49 -23.02 -20.20
C ASP A 102 -0.07 -22.91 -19.62
N ALA A 103 0.95 -23.11 -20.47
CA ALA A 103 2.34 -22.97 -20.06
C ALA A 103 2.62 -21.55 -19.52
N ALA A 104 3.31 -21.46 -18.38
CA ALA A 104 3.67 -20.18 -17.78
C ALA A 104 4.73 -19.46 -18.64
N GLU A 105 4.53 -18.15 -18.88
CA GLU A 105 5.51 -17.28 -19.51
C GLU A 105 5.75 -16.08 -18.58
N ASN A 106 7.01 -15.81 -18.21
CA ASN A 106 7.42 -14.57 -17.53
C ASN A 106 6.63 -14.23 -16.24
N ASN A 107 6.45 -15.17 -15.30
CA ASN A 107 5.70 -14.99 -14.05
C ASN A 107 4.19 -14.72 -14.22
N VAL A 108 3.69 -14.87 -15.44
CA VAL A 108 2.28 -14.75 -15.80
C VAL A 108 1.78 -16.12 -16.23
N THR A 109 0.82 -16.66 -15.48
CA THR A 109 0.20 -17.96 -15.78
C THR A 109 -1.27 -17.72 -16.13
N PRO A 110 -1.64 -17.71 -17.42
CA PRO A 110 -3.04 -17.71 -17.79
C PRO A 110 -3.70 -19.04 -17.37
N TYR A 111 -4.91 -18.96 -16.85
CA TYR A 111 -5.68 -20.13 -16.42
C TYR A 111 -7.16 -19.97 -16.73
N ASN A 112 -7.81 -21.10 -17.06
CA ASN A 112 -9.23 -21.18 -17.32
C ASN A 112 -9.92 -21.90 -16.16
N VAL A 113 -11.03 -21.32 -15.70
CA VAL A 113 -11.79 -21.82 -14.56
C VAL A 113 -13.11 -22.39 -15.04
N SER A 114 -13.38 -23.64 -14.70
CA SER A 114 -14.71 -24.26 -14.87
C SER A 114 -15.34 -24.47 -13.50
N VAL A 115 -16.62 -24.09 -13.35
CA VAL A 115 -17.34 -24.21 -12.08
C VAL A 115 -18.63 -25.00 -12.28
N ILE A 116 -18.87 -25.94 -11.38
CA ILE A 116 -20.11 -26.72 -11.27
C ILE A 116 -20.76 -26.43 -9.93
N GLY A 117 -21.94 -25.80 -9.91
CA GLY A 117 -22.76 -25.67 -8.72
C GLY A 117 -23.69 -26.88 -8.55
N GLN A 118 -23.84 -27.37 -7.32
CA GLN A 118 -24.65 -28.53 -6.98
C GLN A 118 -25.54 -28.23 -5.78
N THR A 119 -26.84 -28.45 -5.88
CA THR A 119 -27.72 -28.37 -4.72
C THR A 119 -27.50 -29.55 -3.77
N PRO A 120 -28.05 -29.53 -2.53
CA PRO A 120 -27.88 -30.62 -1.58
C PRO A 120 -28.21 -32.00 -2.17
N SER A 121 -27.50 -33.02 -1.73
CA SER A 121 -27.72 -34.38 -2.21
C SER A 121 -29.14 -34.85 -1.90
N GLY A 122 -29.87 -35.27 -2.93
CA GLY A 122 -31.21 -35.80 -2.78
C GLY A 122 -31.84 -36.18 -4.13
N PRO A 123 -33.09 -36.67 -4.13
CA PRO A 123 -33.80 -37.10 -5.34
C PRO A 123 -33.98 -35.99 -6.39
N LEU A 124 -33.88 -34.73 -5.97
CA LEU A 124 -34.03 -33.53 -6.80
C LEU A 124 -32.75 -32.71 -6.90
N GLN A 125 -31.58 -33.33 -6.67
CA GLN A 125 -30.30 -32.63 -6.82
C GLN A 125 -30.19 -32.06 -8.23
N ALA A 126 -29.98 -30.76 -8.33
CA ALA A 126 -29.66 -30.07 -9.57
C ALA A 126 -28.17 -29.80 -9.63
N LYS A 127 -27.60 -29.92 -10.83
CA LYS A 127 -26.22 -29.55 -11.14
C LYS A 127 -26.24 -28.56 -12.30
N TYR A 128 -25.44 -27.52 -12.20
CA TYR A 128 -25.28 -26.53 -13.25
C TYR A 128 -23.80 -26.24 -13.49
N GLN A 129 -23.36 -26.44 -14.72
CA GLN A 129 -22.01 -26.11 -15.17
C GLN A 129 -22.06 -24.80 -15.96
N LEU A 130 -21.10 -23.90 -15.71
CA LEU A 130 -20.98 -22.67 -16.50
C LEU A 130 -20.78 -23.01 -18.00
N PRO A 131 -21.40 -22.26 -18.94
CA PRO A 131 -21.38 -22.61 -20.36
C PRO A 131 -20.00 -22.59 -21.03
N SER A 132 -19.05 -21.84 -20.46
CA SER A 132 -17.68 -21.77 -20.95
C SER A 132 -16.72 -21.54 -19.79
N PRO A 133 -15.51 -22.12 -19.83
CA PRO A 133 -14.45 -21.76 -18.90
C PRO A 133 -14.19 -20.25 -18.97
N VAL A 134 -13.95 -19.63 -17.81
CA VAL A 134 -13.62 -18.21 -17.74
C VAL A 134 -12.11 -18.07 -17.60
N GLY A 135 -11.49 -17.35 -18.54
CA GLY A 135 -10.05 -17.10 -18.55
C GLY A 135 -9.65 -15.99 -17.58
N TYR A 136 -8.59 -16.24 -16.82
CA TYR A 136 -7.97 -15.32 -15.88
C TYR A 136 -6.45 -15.35 -16.05
N ILE A 137 -5.80 -14.33 -15.48
CA ILE A 137 -4.34 -14.22 -15.46
C ILE A 137 -3.88 -14.25 -14.01
N TYR A 138 -3.02 -15.22 -13.68
CA TYR A 138 -2.30 -15.22 -12.42
C TYR A 138 -0.93 -14.60 -12.63
N THR A 139 -0.71 -13.42 -12.07
CA THR A 139 0.63 -12.83 -12.00
C THR A 139 1.17 -13.14 -10.63
N SER A 140 2.13 -14.06 -10.51
CA SER A 140 2.87 -14.19 -9.26
C SER A 140 3.56 -12.86 -9.04
N LYS A 141 3.28 -12.17 -7.93
CA LYS A 141 4.09 -11.02 -7.54
C LYS A 141 5.53 -11.54 -7.53
N PRO A 142 6.47 -11.00 -8.33
CA PRO A 142 7.87 -11.32 -8.11
C PRO A 142 8.11 -11.12 -6.62
N ILE A 143 8.92 -11.97 -5.97
CA ILE A 143 9.37 -11.70 -4.62
C ILE A 143 9.96 -10.30 -4.69
N SER A 144 9.14 -9.32 -4.32
CA SER A 144 9.58 -7.98 -4.06
C SER A 144 10.31 -8.23 -2.77
N ILE A 145 11.59 -8.56 -2.91
CA ILE A 145 12.57 -8.23 -1.90
C ILE A 145 12.19 -6.78 -1.61
N GLN A 146 11.53 -6.55 -0.47
CA GLN A 146 11.15 -5.20 -0.11
C GLN A 146 12.42 -4.38 -0.30
N PRO A 147 12.36 -3.25 -1.03
CA PRO A 147 13.53 -2.42 -1.23
C PRO A 147 14.18 -2.26 0.14
N PRO A 148 15.41 -2.76 0.28
CA PRO A 148 15.97 -2.99 1.59
C PRO A 148 16.13 -1.64 2.30
N LEU A 149 15.63 -1.59 3.53
CA LEU A 149 15.30 -0.35 4.24
C LEU A 149 16.56 0.39 4.68
N PHE A 150 16.72 1.65 4.26
CA PHE A 150 17.91 2.46 4.52
C PHE A 150 18.08 2.90 5.97
N LEU A 151 17.06 3.57 6.50
CA LEU A 151 17.03 4.00 7.89
C LEU A 151 15.74 3.52 8.55
N PHE A 152 15.90 2.93 9.72
CA PHE A 152 14.80 2.61 10.62
C PHE A 152 15.05 3.22 11.99
N ALA A 153 14.14 4.08 12.46
CA ALA A 153 14.12 4.48 13.85
C ALA A 153 12.73 4.23 14.44
N ALA A 154 12.67 3.47 15.52
CA ALA A 154 11.41 3.21 16.22
C ALA A 154 10.81 4.49 16.82
N ASN A 155 11.63 5.51 17.13
CA ASN A 155 11.16 6.79 17.62
C ASN A 155 11.31 7.88 16.55
N LYS A 156 12.50 8.49 16.41
CA LYS A 156 12.69 9.68 15.59
C LYS A 156 13.92 9.60 14.69
N ILE A 157 13.80 10.06 13.44
CA ILE A 157 14.95 10.36 12.59
C ILE A 157 15.09 11.88 12.44
N ASN A 158 16.26 12.40 12.80
CA ASN A 158 16.66 13.77 12.47
C ASN A 158 17.50 13.71 11.19
N PHE A 159 16.90 14.15 10.10
CA PHE A 159 17.61 14.33 8.84
C PHE A 159 18.14 15.75 8.79
N SER A 160 19.46 15.87 8.77
CA SER A 160 20.14 17.12 8.50
C SER A 160 21.25 16.83 7.49
N GLY A 161 21.05 17.12 6.22
CA GLY A 161 21.98 16.68 5.20
C GLY A 161 21.46 16.95 3.81
N ASN A 162 22.31 16.79 2.81
CA ASN A 162 21.97 17.18 1.44
C ASN A 162 21.25 16.06 0.69
N LYS A 163 21.69 14.80 0.83
CA LYS A 163 21.16 13.68 0.05
C LYS A 163 21.21 12.33 0.80
N TYR A 164 20.06 11.66 0.85
CA TYR A 164 19.88 10.30 1.36
C TYR A 164 19.36 9.43 0.22
N THR A 165 19.97 8.27 -0.05
CA THR A 165 19.54 7.34 -1.10
C THR A 165 19.12 6.01 -0.49
N GLY A 166 17.87 5.62 -0.75
CA GLY A 166 17.21 4.42 -0.23
C GLY A 166 15.89 4.72 0.49
N ASP A 167 15.18 3.66 0.88
CA ASP A 167 13.83 3.74 1.46
C ASP A 167 13.89 3.92 2.99
N ASN A 168 12.97 4.69 3.60
CA ASN A 168 13.06 5.04 5.03
C ASN A 168 11.74 4.80 5.76
N ILE A 169 11.79 4.21 6.96
CA ILE A 169 10.62 3.93 7.83
C ILE A 169 10.83 4.51 9.22
N PHE A 170 9.85 5.23 9.76
CA PHE A 170 9.93 5.86 11.10
C PHE A 170 8.56 6.23 11.70
N SER A 171 8.55 6.53 13.00
CA SER A 171 7.35 6.91 13.78
C SER A 171 7.23 8.41 14.08
N GLU A 172 8.33 9.15 14.06
CA GLU A 172 8.41 10.61 14.19
C GLU A 172 9.62 11.12 13.41
N TYR A 173 9.63 12.39 13.02
CA TYR A 173 10.77 12.96 12.31
C TYR A 173 10.87 14.47 12.51
N ALA A 174 12.08 14.97 12.30
CA ALA A 174 12.33 16.37 12.06
C ALA A 174 13.28 16.50 10.87
N PHE A 175 12.78 17.06 9.77
CA PHE A 175 13.63 17.46 8.66
C PHE A 175 14.17 18.86 8.93
N ASN A 176 15.48 18.96 9.13
CA ASN A 176 16.15 20.24 9.33
C ASN A 176 17.01 20.54 8.09
N GLY A 177 16.51 21.41 7.21
CA GLY A 177 17.36 22.10 6.22
C GLY A 177 17.61 21.40 4.89
N GLY A 178 16.61 21.38 3.99
CA GLY A 178 16.86 21.15 2.56
C GLY A 178 17.36 19.74 2.20
N ALA A 179 16.98 18.73 2.98
CA ALA A 179 17.32 17.35 2.68
C ALA A 179 16.59 16.81 1.44
N THR A 180 17.31 16.00 0.68
CA THR A 180 16.79 15.25 -0.46
C THR A 180 16.79 13.76 -0.14
N ILE A 181 15.63 13.11 -0.29
CA ILE A 181 15.50 11.65 -0.22
C ILE A 181 15.36 11.13 -1.65
N ASP A 182 16.23 10.21 -2.04
CA ASP A 182 16.28 9.53 -3.33
C ASP A 182 15.86 8.07 -3.09
N GLY A 183 14.55 7.88 -2.93
CA GLY A 183 13.91 6.63 -2.52
C GLY A 183 12.51 6.87 -1.95
N SER A 184 11.91 5.83 -1.39
CA SER A 184 10.58 5.86 -0.77
C SER A 184 10.63 6.30 0.70
N LEU A 185 9.49 6.76 1.20
CA LEU A 185 9.32 7.29 2.54
C LEU A 185 8.04 6.76 3.18
N ASP A 186 8.16 5.92 4.19
CA ASP A 186 7.05 5.20 4.79
C ASP A 186 6.88 5.58 6.27
N TYR A 187 5.84 6.33 6.58
CA TYR A 187 5.48 6.75 7.93
C TYR A 187 4.44 5.81 8.55
N VAL A 188 4.91 4.82 9.30
CA VAL A 188 4.06 3.77 9.89
C VAL A 188 3.95 3.95 11.40
N ASN A 189 2.77 3.65 11.95
CA ASN A 189 2.58 3.57 13.39
C ASN A 189 3.42 2.39 13.92
N PRO A 190 4.23 2.56 14.96
CA PRO A 190 4.80 1.42 15.64
C PRO A 190 3.65 0.51 16.11
N PRO A 191 3.74 -0.81 15.89
CA PRO A 191 2.75 -1.74 16.41
C PRO A 191 2.71 -1.59 17.94
N THR A 192 1.53 -1.32 18.51
CA THR A 192 1.33 -1.40 19.96
C THR A 192 1.54 -2.84 20.39
N ALA A 193 2.49 -3.10 21.30
CA ALA A 193 2.67 -4.43 21.83
C ALA A 193 1.39 -4.92 22.53
N PRO A 194 1.08 -6.24 22.50
CA PRO A 194 -0.08 -6.77 23.19
C PRO A 194 -0.08 -6.42 24.68
N GLY A 195 -1.06 -5.64 25.13
CA GLY A 195 -1.20 -5.21 26.53
C GLY A 195 -0.77 -3.77 26.82
N ASP A 196 -0.11 -3.10 25.87
CA ASP A 196 0.17 -1.67 25.99
C ASP A 196 -1.09 -0.83 25.77
N PRO A 197 -1.20 0.34 26.42
CA PRO A 197 -2.26 1.29 26.13
C PRO A 197 -2.23 1.70 24.64
N PRO A 198 -3.38 2.06 24.04
CA PRO A 198 -3.43 2.50 22.65
C PRO A 198 -2.41 3.61 22.41
N ALA A 199 -1.60 3.49 21.36
CA ALA A 199 -0.64 4.51 20.99
C ALA A 199 -1.37 5.88 20.85
N PRO A 200 -0.72 6.99 21.28
CA PRO A 200 -1.29 8.31 21.08
C PRO A 200 -1.65 8.53 19.60
N PRO A 201 -2.69 9.34 19.30
CA PRO A 201 -3.08 9.61 17.93
C PRO A 201 -1.89 10.15 17.13
N LEU A 202 -1.62 9.52 15.99
CA LEU A 202 -0.49 9.85 15.14
C LEU A 202 -0.49 11.33 14.75
N SER A 203 0.67 11.97 14.86
CA SER A 203 0.92 13.24 14.20
C SER A 203 0.93 13.03 12.68
N CYS A 204 0.62 14.09 11.91
CA CYS A 204 0.75 14.01 10.46
C CYS A 204 2.21 13.95 10.05
N LEU A 205 2.48 13.24 8.94
CA LEU A 205 3.71 13.36 8.18
C LEU A 205 3.78 14.76 7.52
N LEU A 206 4.23 15.79 8.26
CA LEU A 206 4.67 17.10 7.78
C LEU A 206 6.00 17.15 6.98
N LEU A 207 6.00 16.99 5.67
CA LEU A 207 7.19 17.18 4.83
C LEU A 207 7.49 18.68 4.63
N LYS A 208 8.60 19.13 5.22
CA LYS A 208 9.17 20.49 5.08
C LYS A 208 10.59 20.37 4.50
N LEU A 209 10.67 19.93 3.24
CA LEU A 209 11.89 19.47 2.59
C LEU A 209 12.17 20.16 1.26
N THR A 210 13.29 19.86 0.62
CA THR A 210 13.58 20.22 -0.78
C THR A 210 13.10 19.12 -1.74
N SER A 211 13.32 17.83 -1.47
CA SER A 211 12.80 16.76 -2.36
C SER A 211 12.72 15.32 -1.82
N VAL A 212 11.77 14.52 -2.31
CA VAL A 212 11.66 13.05 -2.14
C VAL A 212 11.50 12.37 -3.53
N GLY A 213 12.14 11.22 -3.74
CA GLY A 213 11.97 10.32 -4.89
C GLY A 213 12.66 10.75 -6.21
N LEU A 214 13.86 11.32 -6.12
CA LEU A 214 14.59 11.85 -7.28
C LEU A 214 15.22 10.77 -8.20
N GLY A 215 14.44 10.00 -8.97
CA GLY A 215 15.01 9.43 -10.21
C GLY A 215 14.47 8.12 -10.76
N ASP A 216 13.65 7.36 -10.04
CA ASP A 216 13.24 6.02 -10.48
C ASP A 216 11.79 5.93 -10.97
N GLY A 217 10.95 6.91 -10.64
CA GLY A 217 9.50 6.86 -10.93
C GLY A 217 8.74 5.80 -10.12
N THR A 218 9.43 5.07 -9.25
CA THR A 218 8.89 4.01 -8.38
C THR A 218 8.87 4.40 -6.91
N SER A 219 9.59 5.46 -6.54
CA SER A 219 9.55 6.06 -5.21
C SER A 219 8.12 6.42 -4.80
N HIS A 220 7.84 6.34 -3.50
CA HIS A 220 6.56 6.76 -2.95
C HIS A 220 6.72 7.41 -1.58
N VAL A 221 5.69 8.16 -1.17
CA VAL A 221 5.54 8.63 0.20
C VAL A 221 4.28 7.97 0.75
N CYS A 222 4.39 7.19 1.81
CA CYS A 222 3.26 6.57 2.48
C CYS A 222 3.14 7.09 3.91
N SER A 223 1.91 7.29 4.38
CA SER A 223 1.61 7.55 5.79
C SER A 223 0.41 6.74 6.25
N SER A 224 0.57 6.05 7.38
CA SER A 224 -0.51 5.43 8.14
C SER A 224 -1.43 6.43 8.86
N SER A 225 -1.08 7.72 8.82
CA SER A 225 -1.87 8.84 9.31
C SER A 225 -2.18 9.81 8.17
N CYS A 226 -2.08 11.11 8.40
CA CYS A 226 -2.12 12.17 7.41
C CYS A 226 -0.74 12.48 6.82
N VAL A 227 -0.72 13.13 5.65
CA VAL A 227 0.47 13.73 5.04
C VAL A 227 0.22 15.23 4.89
N THR A 228 1.17 16.06 5.29
CA THR A 228 1.18 17.49 5.01
C THR A 228 2.47 17.82 4.27
N ILE A 229 2.39 18.36 3.06
CA ILE A 229 3.57 18.74 2.28
C ILE A 229 3.58 20.26 2.21
N ASP A 230 4.57 20.88 2.84
CA ASP A 230 4.70 22.34 2.96
C ASP A 230 5.59 22.91 1.84
N SER A 231 5.63 24.24 1.81
CA SER A 231 6.31 25.08 0.84
C SER A 231 7.74 24.64 0.49
N ASN A 232 8.01 24.60 -0.83
CA ASN A 232 9.29 24.19 -1.45
C ASN A 232 9.61 22.69 -1.42
N THR A 233 8.72 21.84 -0.89
CA THR A 233 8.90 20.39 -0.96
C THR A 233 8.49 19.86 -2.33
N LYS A 234 9.36 19.08 -2.98
CA LYS A 234 9.04 18.36 -4.21
C LYS A 234 9.03 16.84 -3.97
N VAL A 235 7.88 16.20 -4.14
CA VAL A 235 7.78 14.73 -4.15
C VAL A 235 7.71 14.27 -5.60
N THR A 236 8.56 13.33 -5.99
CA THR A 236 8.50 12.64 -7.28
C THR A 236 8.19 11.18 -6.97
N GLY A 237 7.02 10.69 -7.38
CA GLY A 237 6.48 9.43 -6.90
C GLY A 237 5.04 9.54 -6.44
N THR A 238 4.46 8.39 -6.08
CA THR A 238 3.06 8.33 -5.62
C THR A 238 2.96 8.66 -4.13
N VAL A 239 1.96 9.44 -3.72
CA VAL A 239 1.73 9.78 -2.31
C VAL A 239 0.49 9.05 -1.80
N TYR A 240 0.64 8.31 -0.70
CA TYR A 240 -0.40 7.53 -0.06
C TYR A 240 -0.63 8.02 1.38
N SER A 241 -1.89 8.13 1.79
CA SER A 241 -2.29 8.52 3.15
C SER A 241 -3.53 7.73 3.58
N GLN A 242 -3.46 7.11 4.76
CA GLN A 242 -4.62 6.45 5.38
C GLN A 242 -5.60 7.44 6.03
N SER A 243 -5.25 8.73 6.06
CA SER A 243 -6.14 9.81 6.47
C SER A 243 -6.22 10.84 5.34
N TYR A 244 -5.88 12.10 5.61
CA TYR A 244 -5.92 13.19 4.64
C TYR A 244 -4.55 13.55 4.08
N ILE A 245 -4.55 14.29 2.98
CA ILE A 245 -3.35 14.89 2.39
C ILE A 245 -3.55 16.39 2.28
N ASP A 246 -2.61 17.18 2.82
CA ASP A 246 -2.68 18.64 2.81
C ASP A 246 -1.41 19.22 2.18
N LEU A 247 -1.54 19.78 0.98
CA LEU A 247 -0.45 20.28 0.17
C LEU A 247 -0.47 21.83 0.22
N LYS A 248 0.54 22.43 0.85
CA LYS A 248 0.65 23.85 1.23
C LYS A 248 1.91 24.52 0.68
N GLY A 249 1.99 24.67 -0.64
CA GLY A 249 3.14 25.22 -1.38
C GLY A 249 4.18 24.21 -1.85
N GLY A 250 3.98 22.90 -1.64
CA GLY A 250 4.80 21.85 -2.25
C GLY A 250 4.32 21.41 -3.65
N SER A 251 5.09 20.55 -4.30
CA SER A 251 4.76 19.93 -5.58
C SER A 251 4.85 18.40 -5.52
N ILE A 252 3.94 17.71 -6.19
CA ILE A 252 3.95 16.25 -6.37
C ILE A 252 4.01 15.97 -7.87
N ILE A 253 4.92 15.11 -8.30
CA ILE A 253 4.99 14.54 -9.65
C ILE A 253 4.73 13.03 -9.51
N GLY A 254 3.47 12.65 -9.64
CA GLY A 254 2.96 11.31 -9.39
C GLY A 254 1.52 11.36 -8.91
N ASP A 255 0.92 10.19 -8.75
CA ASP A 255 -0.46 10.06 -8.29
C ASP A 255 -0.58 10.30 -6.78
N VAL A 256 -1.79 10.63 -6.33
CA VAL A 256 -2.08 10.91 -4.92
C VAL A 256 -3.29 10.11 -4.47
N HIS A 257 -3.19 9.42 -3.34
CA HIS A 257 -4.25 8.61 -2.76
C HIS A 257 -4.48 8.97 -1.30
N ALA A 258 -5.63 9.58 -1.00
CA ALA A 258 -6.08 9.92 0.34
C ALA A 258 -7.32 9.09 0.73
N SER A 259 -7.25 8.41 1.86
CA SER A 259 -8.39 7.62 2.38
C SER A 259 -9.46 8.49 3.07
N SER A 260 -9.17 9.78 3.28
CA SER A 260 -10.13 10.81 3.67
C SER A 260 -10.15 11.91 2.61
N TYR A 261 -9.86 13.16 2.99
CA TYR A 261 -9.88 14.30 2.07
C TYR A 261 -8.48 14.68 1.54
N MET A 262 -8.45 15.48 0.48
CA MET A 262 -7.25 16.14 -0.01
C MET A 262 -7.44 17.64 -0.13
N ASN A 263 -6.46 18.42 0.31
CA ASN A 263 -6.41 19.87 0.12
C ASN A 263 -5.15 20.28 -0.65
N VAL A 264 -5.31 21.13 -1.67
CA VAL A 264 -4.25 21.65 -2.54
C VAL A 264 -4.29 23.17 -2.51
N SER A 265 -3.31 23.78 -1.85
CA SER A 265 -3.29 25.21 -1.53
C SER A 265 -1.87 25.79 -1.57
N GLY A 266 -1.73 27.10 -1.39
CA GLY A 266 -0.42 27.75 -1.27
C GLY A 266 0.42 27.76 -2.55
N ASN A 267 -0.22 27.80 -3.73
CA ASN A 267 0.44 27.63 -5.04
C ASN A 267 1.05 26.25 -5.28
N SER A 268 0.57 25.24 -4.57
CA SER A 268 0.99 23.86 -4.79
C SER A 268 0.63 23.29 -6.14
N SER A 269 1.36 22.24 -6.56
CA SER A 269 1.05 21.52 -7.78
C SER A 269 1.02 20.00 -7.59
N VAL A 270 0.11 19.34 -8.30
CA VAL A 270 0.10 17.89 -8.49
C VAL A 270 0.16 17.64 -10.00
N THR A 271 1.13 16.86 -10.44
CA THR A 271 1.24 16.37 -11.83
C THR A 271 1.07 14.86 -11.79
N GLY A 272 -0.17 14.41 -11.99
CA GLY A 272 -0.65 13.06 -11.71
C GLY A 272 -2.11 13.12 -11.27
N ASN A 273 -2.71 11.95 -11.12
CA ASN A 273 -4.11 11.81 -10.73
C ASN A 273 -4.28 11.96 -9.22
N VAL A 274 -5.44 12.44 -8.81
CA VAL A 274 -5.83 12.57 -7.40
C VAL A 274 -6.98 11.62 -7.13
N TYR A 275 -6.80 10.75 -6.13
CA TYR A 275 -7.80 9.81 -5.65
C TYR A 275 -8.07 10.10 -4.17
N ALA A 276 -9.28 10.55 -3.85
CA ALA A 276 -9.71 10.77 -2.47
C ALA A 276 -11.02 10.04 -2.19
N VAL A 277 -11.10 9.33 -1.07
CA VAL A 277 -12.34 8.71 -0.63
C VAL A 277 -13.36 9.77 -0.18
N GLY A 278 -12.90 10.84 0.43
CA GLY A 278 -13.67 12.01 0.85
C GLY A 278 -13.54 13.18 -0.12
N ASP A 279 -13.61 14.39 0.41
CA ASP A 279 -13.63 15.64 -0.37
C ASP A 279 -12.25 15.98 -0.97
N VAL A 280 -12.25 16.70 -2.10
CA VAL A 280 -11.04 17.31 -2.69
C VAL A 280 -11.22 18.82 -2.80
N SER A 281 -10.31 19.59 -2.20
CA SER A 281 -10.27 21.04 -2.27
C SER A 281 -9.01 21.50 -3.00
N VAL A 282 -9.16 22.29 -4.07
CA VAL A 282 -8.07 22.91 -4.83
C VAL A 282 -8.23 24.43 -4.77
N ASP A 283 -7.76 25.09 -3.71
CA ASP A 283 -8.00 26.53 -3.49
C ASP A 283 -7.08 27.45 -4.31
N SER A 284 -5.78 27.41 -4.04
CA SER A 284 -4.75 28.16 -4.78
C SER A 284 -3.73 27.23 -5.46
N GLY A 285 -4.04 25.94 -5.50
CA GLY A 285 -3.20 24.94 -6.11
C GLY A 285 -3.51 24.68 -7.59
N LYS A 286 -2.69 23.82 -8.19
CA LYS A 286 -2.81 23.31 -9.54
C LYS A 286 -2.81 21.79 -9.54
N VAL A 287 -3.77 21.14 -10.19
CA VAL A 287 -3.76 19.71 -10.47
C VAL A 287 -3.67 19.51 -11.98
N THR A 288 -2.72 18.72 -12.44
CA THR A 288 -2.52 18.33 -13.85
C THR A 288 -2.65 16.81 -13.92
N GLY A 289 -3.88 16.36 -14.11
CA GLY A 289 -4.32 14.97 -14.00
C GLY A 289 -5.78 14.93 -13.57
N ASP A 290 -6.37 13.74 -13.56
CA ASP A 290 -7.78 13.57 -13.23
C ASP A 290 -7.98 13.58 -11.71
N ILE A 291 -9.13 14.08 -11.25
CA ILE A 291 -9.54 14.07 -9.85
C ILE A 291 -10.68 13.07 -9.69
N HIS A 292 -10.52 12.10 -8.80
CA HIS A 292 -11.53 11.13 -8.40
C HIS A 292 -11.82 11.29 -6.91
N SER A 293 -13.02 11.76 -6.58
CA SER A 293 -13.47 12.02 -5.21
C SER A 293 -14.73 11.21 -4.90
N GLY A 294 -14.70 10.49 -3.78
CA GLY A 294 -15.91 9.89 -3.20
C GLY A 294 -16.80 10.91 -2.46
N GLY A 295 -16.34 12.14 -2.28
CA GLY A 295 -17.07 13.26 -1.69
C GLY A 295 -17.31 14.40 -2.70
N ASN A 296 -17.22 15.63 -2.21
CA ASN A 296 -17.35 16.86 -2.99
C ASN A 296 -16.00 17.31 -3.55
N VAL A 297 -16.03 18.05 -4.67
CA VAL A 297 -14.84 18.72 -5.21
C VAL A 297 -15.06 20.23 -5.24
N THR A 298 -14.17 20.98 -4.59
CA THR A 298 -14.20 22.46 -4.62
C THR A 298 -12.92 23.01 -5.26
N VAL A 299 -13.05 23.88 -6.26
CA VAL A 299 -11.90 24.48 -6.96
C VAL A 299 -11.98 26.00 -6.83
N GLY A 300 -10.99 26.62 -6.19
CA GLY A 300 -10.86 28.07 -5.99
C GLY A 300 -11.86 28.70 -5.01
N CYS A 301 -12.52 27.90 -4.18
CA CYS A 301 -13.54 28.42 -3.26
C CYS A 301 -13.00 28.99 -1.95
N GLY A 302 -11.70 28.83 -1.66
CA GLY A 302 -11.07 29.41 -0.48
C GLY A 302 -10.74 30.90 -0.64
N ALA A 303 -9.92 31.40 0.29
CA ALA A 303 -9.61 32.82 0.41
C ALA A 303 -8.75 33.35 -0.74
N SER A 304 -7.88 32.50 -1.30
CA SER A 304 -7.01 32.86 -2.40
C SER A 304 -7.71 32.74 -3.76
N GLY A 305 -8.57 31.73 -3.87
CA GLY A 305 -9.51 31.48 -4.95
C GLY A 305 -8.92 31.49 -6.35
N LYS A 306 -7.86 30.72 -6.60
CA LYS A 306 -7.18 30.65 -7.91
C LYS A 306 -6.87 29.20 -8.33
N GLY A 307 -7.72 28.27 -7.93
CA GLY A 307 -7.53 26.85 -8.20
C GLY A 307 -7.51 26.57 -9.70
N PHE A 308 -6.62 25.66 -10.11
CA PHE A 308 -6.49 25.27 -11.51
C PHE A 308 -6.47 23.76 -11.65
N VAL A 309 -7.33 23.21 -12.51
CA VAL A 309 -7.36 21.76 -12.81
C VAL A 309 -7.23 21.57 -14.31
N VAL A 310 -6.25 20.76 -14.72
CA VAL A 310 -6.06 20.29 -16.10
C VAL A 310 -6.27 18.78 -16.12
N GLY A 311 -7.50 18.37 -16.39
CA GLY A 311 -7.96 16.99 -16.23
C GLY A 311 -9.47 16.92 -16.08
N LYS A 312 -9.96 15.70 -15.91
CA LYS A 312 -11.36 15.42 -15.64
C LYS A 312 -11.59 15.43 -14.13
N ILE A 313 -12.79 15.83 -13.72
CA ILE A 313 -13.22 15.75 -12.33
C ILE A 313 -14.38 14.77 -12.23
N TYR A 314 -14.21 13.77 -11.37
CA TYR A 314 -15.20 12.77 -11.01
C TYR A 314 -15.49 12.91 -9.53
N ALA A 315 -16.72 13.31 -9.18
CA ALA A 315 -17.16 13.45 -7.81
C ALA A 315 -18.48 12.69 -7.60
N VAL A 316 -18.57 11.90 -6.53
CA VAL A 316 -19.86 11.33 -6.11
C VAL A 316 -20.77 12.42 -5.57
N GLY A 317 -20.21 13.43 -4.88
CA GLY A 317 -20.91 14.57 -4.33
C GLY A 317 -21.05 15.75 -5.31
N ASN A 318 -21.05 16.94 -4.74
CA ASN A 318 -21.18 18.20 -5.46
C ASN A 318 -19.84 18.67 -6.02
N ILE A 319 -19.88 19.48 -7.09
CA ILE A 319 -18.70 20.17 -7.64
C ILE A 319 -18.93 21.68 -7.62
N SER A 320 -18.09 22.40 -6.88
CA SER A 320 -18.14 23.86 -6.80
C SER A 320 -16.88 24.50 -7.37
N ILE A 321 -17.05 25.41 -8.34
CA ILE A 321 -15.95 26.14 -8.98
C ILE A 321 -16.12 27.61 -8.66
N CYS A 322 -15.10 28.20 -8.03
CA CYS A 322 -15.10 29.59 -7.62
C CYS A 322 -13.82 30.30 -8.08
N ASN A 323 -13.93 31.33 -8.92
CA ASN A 323 -12.77 32.09 -9.43
C ASN A 323 -11.61 31.20 -9.95
N ALA A 324 -11.94 30.02 -10.47
CA ALA A 324 -11.02 28.96 -10.84
C ALA A 324 -11.23 28.55 -12.30
N SER A 325 -10.27 27.79 -12.84
CA SER A 325 -10.39 27.23 -14.18
C SER A 325 -10.19 25.71 -14.17
N VAL A 326 -11.14 25.01 -14.77
CA VAL A 326 -11.10 23.57 -15.03
C VAL A 326 -11.05 23.39 -16.54
N SER A 327 -9.97 22.80 -17.03
CA SER A 327 -9.79 22.47 -18.44
C SER A 327 -9.63 20.97 -18.57
N GLY A 328 -10.38 20.34 -19.48
CA GLY A 328 -10.05 18.98 -19.89
C GLY A 328 -8.60 18.92 -20.41
N GLN A 329 -7.98 17.74 -20.32
CA GLN A 329 -6.71 17.48 -20.97
C GLN A 329 -6.84 17.84 -22.45
N TYR A 330 -6.08 18.83 -22.90
CA TYR A 330 -5.99 19.16 -24.32
C TYR A 330 -5.08 18.10 -24.95
N GLU A 331 -5.60 16.88 -25.07
CA GLU A 331 -4.95 15.89 -25.91
C GLU A 331 -4.90 16.50 -27.30
N LYS A 332 -3.69 16.61 -27.86
CA LYS A 332 -3.43 17.22 -29.17
C LYS A 332 -3.91 16.30 -30.30
N VAL A 333 -5.10 15.73 -30.13
CA VAL A 333 -5.80 14.85 -31.04
C VAL A 333 -6.73 15.76 -31.83
N ASN A 334 -6.76 15.60 -33.15
CA ASN A 334 -7.51 16.43 -34.10
C ASN A 334 -9.05 16.32 -33.96
N ASN A 335 -9.58 16.02 -32.77
CA ASN A 335 -10.99 15.83 -32.52
C ASN A 335 -11.47 16.66 -31.29
N PRO A 336 -12.08 17.84 -31.51
CA PRO A 336 -12.55 18.72 -30.44
C PRO A 336 -13.74 18.15 -29.63
N ASP A 337 -14.33 17.02 -30.04
CA ASP A 337 -15.62 16.51 -29.52
C ASP A 337 -15.51 15.54 -28.32
N SER A 338 -14.33 15.36 -27.70
CA SER A 338 -14.15 14.40 -26.58
C SER A 338 -13.81 15.01 -25.22
N LEU A 339 -13.95 16.33 -25.08
CA LEU A 339 -13.62 17.05 -23.83
C LEU A 339 -14.73 16.93 -22.78
N THR A 340 -15.03 15.72 -22.29
CA THR A 340 -15.82 15.60 -21.06
C THR A 340 -14.93 15.94 -19.86
N SER A 341 -15.23 17.04 -19.16
CA SER A 341 -14.34 17.58 -18.12
C SER A 341 -14.87 17.40 -16.70
N ILE A 342 -16.18 17.23 -16.52
CA ILE A 342 -16.80 17.14 -15.20
C ILE A 342 -17.90 16.08 -15.16
N PHE A 343 -17.88 15.25 -14.11
CA PHE A 343 -18.87 14.25 -13.75
C PHE A 343 -19.18 14.37 -12.25
N ALA A 344 -20.35 14.92 -11.91
CA ALA A 344 -20.84 15.05 -10.53
C ALA A 344 -22.05 14.14 -10.31
N GLY A 345 -22.07 13.39 -9.20
CA GLY A 345 -23.30 12.74 -8.73
C GLY A 345 -24.30 13.73 -8.15
N GLY A 346 -23.82 14.83 -7.56
CA GLY A 346 -24.62 15.90 -7.00
C GLY A 346 -24.77 17.12 -7.92
N ASP A 347 -24.84 18.30 -7.30
CA ASP A 347 -24.95 19.59 -7.95
C ASP A 347 -23.62 20.04 -8.54
N VAL A 348 -23.69 20.84 -9.62
CA VAL A 348 -22.54 21.59 -10.12
C VAL A 348 -22.84 23.08 -10.02
N SER A 349 -22.03 23.80 -9.23
CA SER A 349 -22.19 25.23 -8.98
C SER A 349 -20.97 26.01 -9.44
N ILE A 350 -21.17 27.10 -10.20
CA ILE A 350 -20.10 28.04 -10.52
C ILE A 350 -20.41 29.36 -9.85
N THR A 351 -19.68 29.68 -8.78
CA THR A 351 -19.96 30.82 -7.92
C THR A 351 -18.75 31.75 -7.89
N LYS A 352 -18.92 33.06 -8.11
CA LYS A 352 -17.89 34.12 -8.25
C LYS A 352 -17.39 34.35 -9.69
N ASP A 353 -17.14 35.62 -9.98
CA ASP A 353 -17.12 36.29 -11.29
C ASP A 353 -16.19 35.75 -12.40
N LYS A 354 -15.42 34.67 -12.21
CA LYS A 354 -14.44 34.20 -13.20
C LYS A 354 -14.28 32.67 -13.30
N GLY A 355 -15.24 31.89 -12.77
CA GLY A 355 -15.20 30.44 -12.92
C GLY A 355 -15.27 30.02 -14.40
N THR A 356 -14.29 29.24 -14.88
CA THR A 356 -14.25 28.76 -16.27
C THR A 356 -14.19 27.24 -16.32
N ILE A 357 -15.04 26.63 -17.15
CA ILE A 357 -15.00 25.21 -17.50
C ILE A 357 -14.79 25.09 -19.01
N SER A 358 -13.71 24.45 -19.40
CA SER A 358 -13.45 24.08 -20.80
C SER A 358 -13.71 22.59 -20.99
N GLY A 359 -14.96 22.27 -21.33
CA GLY A 359 -15.46 20.92 -21.63
C GLY A 359 -16.88 20.70 -21.13
N ASP A 360 -17.38 19.47 -21.29
CA ASP A 360 -18.74 19.10 -20.91
C ASP A 360 -18.87 18.92 -19.39
N VAL A 361 -20.08 19.21 -18.89
CA VAL A 361 -20.50 19.06 -17.50
C VAL A 361 -21.63 18.04 -17.44
N ASN A 362 -21.36 16.88 -16.86
CA ASN A 362 -22.36 15.87 -16.55
C ASN A 362 -22.67 15.92 -15.05
N TYR A 363 -23.93 16.08 -14.67
CA TYR A 363 -24.34 16.26 -13.27
C TYR A 363 -25.61 15.47 -12.94
N GLY A 364 -25.72 14.95 -11.72
CA GLY A 364 -26.90 14.22 -11.25
C GLY A 364 -27.95 15.10 -10.56
N GLY A 365 -27.53 16.23 -9.99
CA GLY A 365 -28.40 17.19 -9.29
C GLY A 365 -28.81 18.39 -10.13
N SER A 366 -28.64 19.58 -9.57
CA SER A 366 -28.87 20.87 -10.22
C SER A 366 -27.58 21.44 -10.81
N TYR A 367 -27.72 22.12 -11.94
CA TYR A 367 -26.65 22.94 -12.52
C TYR A 367 -26.94 24.42 -12.27
N LEU A 368 -26.10 25.06 -11.44
CA LEU A 368 -26.25 26.45 -11.02
C LEU A 368 -25.11 27.29 -11.56
N SER A 369 -25.32 27.93 -12.71
CA SER A 369 -24.41 28.92 -13.29
C SER A 369 -24.95 30.36 -13.23
N ALA A 370 -26.19 30.56 -12.75
CA ALA A 370 -26.99 31.75 -13.03
C ALA A 370 -26.58 33.04 -12.28
N SER A 371 -25.70 32.96 -11.27
CA SER A 371 -25.36 34.12 -10.43
C SER A 371 -23.98 34.72 -10.72
N CYS A 372 -23.33 34.34 -11.82
CA CYS A 372 -21.97 34.77 -12.12
C CYS A 372 -21.90 35.51 -13.47
N ALA A 373 -21.55 36.79 -13.43
CA ALA A 373 -21.56 37.66 -14.62
C ALA A 373 -20.54 37.26 -15.70
N ASN A 374 -19.41 36.65 -15.32
CA ASN A 374 -18.37 36.22 -16.28
C ASN A 374 -17.95 34.75 -16.12
N CYS A 375 -18.88 33.88 -15.73
CA CYS A 375 -18.62 32.44 -15.75
C CYS A 375 -18.77 31.88 -17.16
N ILE A 376 -17.81 31.07 -17.58
CA ILE A 376 -17.74 30.55 -18.96
C ILE A 376 -17.74 29.03 -18.90
N VAL A 377 -18.74 28.41 -19.52
CA VAL A 377 -18.73 26.97 -19.83
C VAL A 377 -18.69 26.84 -21.34
N LYS A 378 -17.59 26.27 -21.86
CA LYS A 378 -17.38 26.14 -23.32
C LYS A 378 -17.97 24.84 -23.89
N GLY A 379 -18.33 23.87 -23.06
CA GLY A 379 -18.99 22.63 -23.47
C GLY A 379 -20.48 22.62 -23.17
N SER A 380 -21.08 21.44 -23.30
CA SER A 380 -22.48 21.19 -22.97
C SER A 380 -22.68 20.89 -21.49
N ALA A 381 -23.85 21.19 -20.95
CA ALA A 381 -24.27 20.79 -19.61
C ALA A 381 -25.41 19.77 -19.72
N LYS A 382 -25.23 18.57 -19.18
CA LYS A 382 -26.17 17.46 -19.33
C LYS A 382 -26.50 16.83 -17.97
N LEU A 383 -27.80 16.72 -17.69
CA LEU A 383 -28.30 15.94 -16.57
C LEU A 383 -28.09 14.44 -16.87
N ILE A 384 -27.41 13.72 -15.99
CA ILE A 384 -27.25 12.27 -16.06
C ILE A 384 -28.29 11.58 -15.19
N THR A 385 -29.15 10.77 -15.80
CA THR A 385 -30.24 10.05 -15.11
C THR A 385 -29.82 8.72 -14.50
N ASP A 386 -28.58 8.28 -14.76
CA ASP A 386 -28.03 7.01 -14.26
C ASP A 386 -26.75 7.25 -13.46
N PRO A 387 -26.84 7.34 -12.11
CA PRO A 387 -25.69 7.50 -11.23
C PRO A 387 -24.70 6.33 -11.29
N ALA A 388 -25.12 5.15 -11.78
CA ALA A 388 -24.27 3.95 -11.83
C ALA A 388 -23.14 4.03 -12.86
N LYS A 389 -23.10 5.09 -13.68
CA LYS A 389 -22.01 5.39 -14.62
C LYS A 389 -20.88 6.23 -14.03
N LEU A 390 -20.99 6.67 -12.78
CA LEU A 390 -19.86 7.33 -12.12
C LEU A 390 -18.74 6.30 -11.93
N PRO A 391 -17.46 6.70 -12.07
CA PRO A 391 -16.35 5.79 -11.81
C PRO A 391 -16.49 5.18 -10.42
N ALA A 392 -16.14 3.90 -10.31
CA ALA A 392 -16.11 3.24 -9.02
C ALA A 392 -15.30 4.10 -8.03
N LYS A 393 -15.84 4.22 -6.81
CA LYS A 393 -15.15 4.89 -5.70
C LYS A 393 -13.69 4.42 -5.66
N PRO A 394 -12.71 5.34 -5.59
CA PRO A 394 -11.32 4.93 -5.44
C PRO A 394 -11.20 3.99 -4.24
N SER A 395 -10.65 2.80 -4.45
CA SER A 395 -10.28 1.92 -3.34
C SER A 395 -9.23 2.63 -2.50
N ALA A 396 -9.38 2.60 -1.17
CA ALA A 396 -8.34 3.08 -0.27
C ALA A 396 -7.00 2.46 -0.66
N ALA A 397 -5.92 3.24 -0.56
CA ALA A 397 -4.59 2.76 -0.87
C ALA A 397 -4.23 1.60 0.06
N SER A 398 -4.24 0.38 -0.46
CA SER A 398 -3.78 -0.81 0.27
C SER A 398 -2.26 -0.87 0.41
N SER A 399 -1.54 0.07 -0.22
CA SER A 399 -0.07 0.11 -0.26
C SER A 399 0.57 0.56 1.05
N CYS A 400 -0.16 1.28 1.91
CA CYS A 400 0.32 1.66 3.25
C CYS A 400 0.08 0.56 4.29
N SER A 401 0.24 -0.70 3.91
CA SER A 401 0.15 -1.82 4.85
C SER A 401 1.26 -1.70 5.88
N SER A 402 0.91 -1.89 7.16
CA SER A 402 1.83 -1.86 8.30
C SER A 402 3.09 -2.67 7.99
N TYR A 403 4.23 -1.99 7.90
CA TYR A 403 5.50 -2.67 8.02
C TYR A 403 5.58 -3.14 9.47
N SER A 404 5.34 -4.43 9.71
CA SER A 404 5.76 -5.03 10.96
C SER A 404 7.27 -5.07 10.91
N LEU A 405 7.92 -4.50 11.93
CA LEU A 405 9.31 -4.83 12.20
C LEU A 405 9.50 -6.34 12.01
N PRO A 406 10.53 -6.80 11.27
CA PRO A 406 11.01 -8.15 11.52
C PRO A 406 11.29 -8.17 13.03
N VAL A 407 10.44 -8.92 13.72
CA VAL A 407 10.31 -9.20 15.16
C VAL A 407 11.29 -8.41 16.01
N THR A 408 10.81 -7.67 17.03
CA THR A 408 11.66 -7.16 18.13
C THR A 408 12.75 -8.19 18.40
N TYR A 409 13.98 -7.91 17.96
CA TYR A 409 15.03 -8.91 17.91
C TYR A 409 15.47 -9.16 19.35
N SER A 410 14.70 -9.95 20.09
CA SER A 410 15.13 -10.54 21.32
C SER A 410 15.94 -11.75 20.91
N ARG A 411 17.25 -11.58 20.84
CA ARG A 411 18.15 -12.73 20.75
C ARG A 411 17.80 -13.67 21.91
N GLU A 412 17.18 -14.82 21.61
CA GLU A 412 16.70 -15.75 22.65
C GLU A 412 17.85 -16.32 23.48
N ASN A 413 19.07 -16.28 22.95
CA ASN A 413 20.27 -16.73 23.62
C ASN A 413 21.08 -15.52 24.14
N PRO A 414 21.43 -15.48 25.43
CA PRO A 414 22.37 -14.49 25.95
C PRO A 414 23.68 -14.58 25.17
N LEU A 415 24.26 -13.43 24.83
CA LEU A 415 25.59 -13.34 24.22
C LEU A 415 26.58 -14.16 25.07
N PRO A 416 27.50 -14.92 24.44
CA PRO A 416 28.56 -15.59 25.18
C PRO A 416 29.28 -14.57 26.07
N ASP A 417 29.66 -15.01 27.27
CA ASP A 417 30.25 -14.18 28.32
C ASP A 417 31.40 -13.34 27.69
N PRO A 418 31.32 -12.00 27.70
CA PRO A 418 32.22 -11.16 26.91
C PRO A 418 33.66 -11.42 27.35
N THR A 419 34.53 -11.76 26.41
CA THR A 419 35.89 -12.15 26.73
C THR A 419 36.74 -10.96 27.20
N ASP A 420 36.36 -9.72 26.89
CA ASP A 420 37.13 -8.52 27.25
C ASP A 420 36.28 -7.25 27.53
N LYS A 421 36.77 -6.44 28.47
CA LYS A 421 36.40 -5.02 28.64
C LYS A 421 37.52 -4.16 28.07
N PHE A 422 37.29 -3.47 26.95
CA PHE A 422 38.24 -2.49 26.42
C PHE A 422 37.88 -1.08 26.92
N SER A 423 38.80 -0.43 27.63
CA SER A 423 38.70 0.97 28.05
C SER A 423 40.10 1.59 27.92
N TRP A 424 40.31 2.48 26.97
CA TRP A 424 41.63 3.02 26.63
C TRP A 424 41.80 4.51 27.01
N TYR A 425 42.96 4.84 27.57
CA TYR A 425 43.50 6.20 27.76
C TYR A 425 45.05 6.14 27.70
N PRO A 426 45.77 7.16 27.17
CA PRO A 426 45.88 7.60 25.78
C PRO A 426 47.25 7.21 25.13
N GLN A 427 47.24 6.94 23.82
CA GLN A 427 48.21 7.30 22.75
C GLN A 427 47.67 6.78 21.40
N TYR A 428 48.06 7.36 20.26
CA TYR A 428 47.59 6.98 18.91
C TYR A 428 47.58 5.46 18.73
N LEU A 429 46.39 4.86 18.62
CA LEU A 429 46.22 3.42 18.54
C LEU A 429 45.23 3.10 17.42
N ILE A 430 45.61 2.17 16.56
CA ILE A 430 44.72 1.59 15.56
C ILE A 430 44.34 0.21 16.09
N GLU A 431 43.07 0.03 16.44
CA GLU A 431 42.54 -1.29 16.79
C GLU A 431 42.12 -2.00 15.49
N VAL A 432 42.67 -3.18 15.23
CA VAL A 432 42.38 -3.94 14.01
C VAL A 432 41.45 -5.09 14.32
N ILE A 433 40.19 -4.94 13.92
CA ILE A 433 39.16 -5.99 14.01
C ILE A 433 39.26 -6.83 12.74
N LYS A 434 39.69 -8.09 12.90
CA LYS A 434 39.90 -8.99 11.77
C LYS A 434 38.58 -9.58 11.28
N GLY A 435 38.36 -9.52 9.97
CA GLY A 435 37.28 -10.27 9.34
C GLY A 435 37.57 -11.77 9.33
N SER A 436 36.50 -12.57 9.30
CA SER A 436 36.54 -14.02 9.20
C SER A 436 35.85 -14.50 7.92
N ALA A 437 36.38 -15.51 7.25
CA ALA A 437 35.69 -16.16 6.14
C ALA A 437 34.38 -16.87 6.59
N ASP A 438 34.27 -17.18 7.88
CA ASP A 438 33.03 -17.65 8.48
C ASP A 438 32.09 -16.46 8.74
N LYS A 439 31.04 -16.34 7.92
CA LYS A 439 30.01 -15.31 8.03
C LYS A 439 29.28 -15.32 9.37
N THR A 440 29.33 -16.44 10.10
CA THR A 440 28.64 -16.61 11.38
C THR A 440 29.52 -16.28 12.58
N LEU A 441 30.82 -16.02 12.37
CA LEU A 441 31.70 -15.69 13.47
C LEU A 441 31.30 -14.33 14.07
N GLU A 442 30.97 -14.36 15.36
CA GLU A 442 30.59 -13.19 16.15
C GLU A 442 31.74 -12.75 17.05
N GLN A 443 32.03 -11.45 17.05
CA GLN A 443 33.01 -10.85 17.96
C GLN A 443 32.26 -10.02 19.00
N VAL A 444 32.31 -10.45 20.26
CA VAL A 444 31.52 -9.88 21.36
C VAL A 444 32.36 -8.98 22.25
N TYR A 445 31.88 -7.76 22.50
CA TYR A 445 32.52 -6.75 23.34
C TYR A 445 31.57 -6.27 24.43
N THR A 446 32.11 -5.96 25.61
CA THR A 446 31.30 -5.34 26.67
C THR A 446 30.86 -3.92 26.29
N SER A 447 31.79 -3.12 25.77
CA SER A 447 31.57 -1.75 25.31
C SER A 447 32.74 -1.34 24.46
N ILE A 448 32.53 -0.44 23.51
CA ILE A 448 33.60 0.21 22.75
C ILE A 448 33.50 1.69 23.06
N THR A 449 34.54 2.27 23.65
CA THR A 449 34.53 3.69 24.02
C THR A 449 35.89 4.29 23.75
N SER A 450 35.93 5.25 22.83
CA SER A 450 37.10 6.07 22.56
C SER A 450 36.78 7.55 22.68
N ASN A 451 37.40 8.19 23.66
CA ASN A 451 37.33 9.63 23.91
C ASN A 451 38.50 10.39 23.27
N ASN A 452 39.20 9.77 22.31
CA ASN A 452 40.39 10.33 21.68
C ASN A 452 40.25 10.30 20.16
N SER A 453 40.43 11.45 19.51
CA SER A 453 40.38 11.55 18.05
C SER A 453 41.48 10.81 17.32
N GLY A 454 42.60 10.51 17.99
CA GLY A 454 43.69 9.70 17.44
C GLY A 454 43.51 8.19 17.58
N PHE A 455 42.38 7.70 18.10
CA PHE A 455 42.08 6.27 18.17
C PHE A 455 41.22 5.85 16.99
N HIS A 456 41.72 4.95 16.16
CA HIS A 456 41.02 4.52 14.95
C HIS A 456 40.59 3.06 15.07
N ILE A 457 39.42 2.73 14.54
CA ILE A 457 38.95 1.34 14.42
C ILE A 457 39.16 0.93 12.96
N CYS A 458 39.93 -0.13 12.73
CA CYS A 458 40.19 -0.66 11.40
C CYS A 458 39.50 -2.01 11.21
N PHE A 459 38.58 -2.09 10.24
CA PHE A 459 38.01 -3.36 9.81
C PHE A 459 38.92 -4.00 8.75
N ASP A 460 39.51 -5.15 9.08
CA ASP A 460 40.41 -5.88 8.19
C ASP A 460 39.63 -6.88 7.33
N LEU A 461 39.29 -6.44 6.13
CA LEU A 461 38.65 -7.19 5.04
C LEU A 461 39.66 -7.68 4.00
N SER A 462 40.94 -7.77 4.36
CA SER A 462 42.03 -8.14 3.43
C SER A 462 41.96 -9.56 2.89
N VAL A 463 41.25 -10.44 3.60
CA VAL A 463 40.89 -11.76 3.13
C VAL A 463 39.65 -11.63 2.25
N PRO A 464 39.65 -12.12 1.00
CA PRO A 464 38.45 -12.15 0.17
C PRO A 464 37.29 -12.84 0.90
N ASP A 465 36.09 -12.30 0.77
CA ASP A 465 34.86 -12.85 1.37
C ASP A 465 34.92 -13.04 2.90
N SER A 466 35.75 -12.26 3.60
CA SER A 466 35.72 -12.18 5.06
C SER A 466 34.68 -11.18 5.58
N TYR A 467 34.09 -11.47 6.74
CA TYR A 467 33.02 -10.68 7.35
C TYR A 467 33.44 -10.22 8.74
N VAL A 468 32.97 -9.04 9.13
CA VAL A 468 33.11 -8.51 10.48
C VAL A 468 31.71 -8.38 11.06
N ASN A 469 31.37 -9.25 12.02
CA ASN A 469 30.12 -9.18 12.78
C ASN A 469 30.45 -8.85 14.24
N LEU A 470 30.14 -7.63 14.64
CA LEU A 470 30.50 -7.07 15.93
C LEU A 470 29.25 -6.98 16.83
N PHE A 471 29.33 -7.50 18.05
CA PHE A 471 28.23 -7.44 19.02
C PHE A 471 28.72 -6.72 20.27
N VAL A 472 28.04 -5.64 20.66
CA VAL A 472 28.43 -4.78 21.76
C VAL A 472 27.33 -4.77 22.82
N ASN A 473 27.63 -5.33 24.00
CA ASN A 473 26.67 -5.42 25.12
C ASN A 473 26.29 -4.04 25.71
N GLY A 474 27.17 -3.06 25.58
CA GLY A 474 27.01 -1.70 26.09
C GLY A 474 26.93 -0.69 24.97
N ASN A 475 27.58 0.46 25.15
CA ASN A 475 27.61 1.52 24.15
C ASN A 475 28.75 1.31 23.14
N PHE A 476 28.52 1.78 21.91
CA PHE A 476 29.54 1.97 20.89
C PHE A 476 29.79 3.48 20.74
N TYR A 477 30.90 3.98 21.28
CA TYR A 477 31.28 5.38 21.24
C TYR A 477 32.68 5.51 20.65
N THR A 478 32.84 6.31 19.60
CA THR A 478 34.16 6.63 19.06
C THR A 478 34.27 8.09 18.65
N GLN A 479 35.39 8.70 19.03
CA GLN A 479 35.87 9.98 18.53
C GLN A 479 36.92 9.85 17.42
N GLY A 480 37.31 8.66 16.96
CA GLY A 480 38.25 8.59 15.84
C GLY A 480 37.72 7.78 14.67
N SER A 481 38.45 7.85 13.55
CA SER A 481 38.01 7.39 12.25
C SER A 481 37.80 5.88 12.18
N ILE A 482 36.80 5.49 11.40
CA ILE A 482 36.66 4.12 10.92
C ILE A 482 37.55 3.97 9.67
N LEU A 483 38.38 2.94 9.67
CA LEU A 483 39.32 2.63 8.60
C LEU A 483 39.00 1.26 8.01
N LEU A 484 39.41 1.05 6.77
CA LEU A 484 39.34 -0.25 6.09
C LEU A 484 40.75 -0.73 5.72
N LYS A 485 40.98 -2.03 5.86
CA LYS A 485 42.13 -2.71 5.25
C LYS A 485 41.62 -3.78 4.30
N THR A 486 41.86 -3.62 3.01
CA THR A 486 41.25 -4.44 1.95
C THR A 486 42.24 -5.32 1.20
N THR A 487 43.53 -5.25 1.53
CA THR A 487 44.59 -6.08 0.95
C THR A 487 45.50 -6.64 2.03
N ALA A 488 46.05 -7.84 1.83
CA ALA A 488 46.80 -8.56 2.87
C ALA A 488 48.04 -7.80 3.35
N THR A 489 48.69 -7.08 2.44
CA THR A 489 49.89 -6.27 2.68
C THR A 489 49.58 -4.78 2.91
N GLY A 490 48.31 -4.38 2.82
CA GLY A 490 47.89 -2.98 2.92
C GLY A 490 47.88 -2.45 4.34
N THR A 491 47.95 -1.13 4.47
CA THR A 491 47.64 -0.40 5.70
C THR A 491 46.13 -0.16 5.81
N CYS A 492 45.67 0.15 7.01
CA CYS A 492 44.33 0.67 7.23
C CYS A 492 44.22 2.08 6.62
N ASN A 493 43.25 2.30 5.73
CA ASN A 493 43.03 3.58 5.05
C ASN A 493 41.66 4.13 5.42
N ALA A 494 41.51 5.45 5.33
CA ALA A 494 40.22 6.12 5.52
C ALA A 494 39.21 5.72 4.42
N ILE A 495 37.94 5.76 4.77
CA ILE A 495 36.82 5.33 3.90
C ILE A 495 36.75 6.17 2.62
N ASP A 496 36.99 7.48 2.73
CA ASP A 496 36.99 8.45 1.62
C ASP A 496 38.03 8.16 0.52
N THR A 497 39.02 7.32 0.79
CA THR A 497 40.04 6.90 -0.19
C THR A 497 39.52 5.85 -1.20
N TYR A 498 38.38 5.22 -0.91
CA TYR A 498 37.81 4.15 -1.73
C TYR A 498 36.75 4.69 -2.70
N LYS A 499 36.64 4.06 -3.86
CA LYS A 499 35.53 4.32 -4.79
C LYS A 499 34.21 3.85 -4.17
N MET A 500 33.14 4.61 -4.39
CA MET A 500 31.80 4.28 -3.88
C MET A 500 31.34 2.86 -4.26
N GLU A 501 31.65 2.38 -5.47
CA GLU A 501 31.32 1.02 -5.90
C GLU A 501 31.99 -0.07 -5.06
N ASP A 502 33.21 0.18 -4.58
CA ASP A 502 33.94 -0.76 -3.74
C ASP A 502 33.49 -0.64 -2.28
N LEU A 503 33.23 0.58 -1.78
CA LEU A 503 32.61 0.79 -0.47
C LEU A 503 31.29 0.05 -0.34
N LYS A 504 30.45 0.04 -1.39
CA LYS A 504 29.21 -0.74 -1.38
C LYS A 504 29.46 -2.24 -1.25
N LYS A 505 30.54 -2.78 -1.82
CA LYS A 505 30.91 -4.20 -1.65
C LYS A 505 31.39 -4.48 -0.22
N TYR A 506 32.16 -3.56 0.37
CA TYR A 506 32.68 -3.71 1.73
C TYR A 506 31.62 -3.53 2.81
N ALA A 507 30.68 -2.60 2.62
CA ALA A 507 29.56 -2.38 3.53
C ALA A 507 28.69 -3.65 3.72
N LYS A 508 28.53 -4.47 2.67
CA LYS A 508 27.85 -5.77 2.78
C LYS A 508 28.50 -6.74 3.78
N ARG A 509 29.78 -6.53 4.08
CA ARG A 509 30.60 -7.46 4.87
C ARG A 509 30.79 -7.02 6.32
N ILE A 510 30.21 -5.88 6.72
CA ILE A 510 30.37 -5.30 8.06
C ILE A 510 29.00 -5.17 8.71
N TYR A 511 28.83 -5.82 9.85
CA TYR A 511 27.64 -5.78 10.69
C TYR A 511 28.02 -5.41 12.12
N VAL A 512 27.29 -4.49 12.74
CA VAL A 512 27.49 -4.08 14.13
C VAL A 512 26.16 -4.02 14.86
N GLU A 513 26.03 -4.79 15.93
CA GLU A 513 24.88 -4.79 16.84
C GLU A 513 25.28 -4.23 18.20
N VAL A 514 24.48 -3.31 18.73
CA VAL A 514 24.79 -2.55 19.95
C VAL A 514 23.56 -2.56 20.87
N ASN A 515 23.67 -3.19 22.02
CA ASN A 515 22.60 -3.24 23.03
C ASN A 515 22.39 -1.91 23.76
N GLY A 516 23.39 -1.01 23.74
CA GLY A 516 23.29 0.37 24.17
C GLY A 516 23.12 1.35 23.01
N SER A 517 23.63 2.58 23.18
CA SER A 517 23.63 3.62 22.14
C SER A 517 24.92 3.59 21.31
N THR A 518 24.81 4.03 20.06
CA THR A 518 25.92 4.27 19.15
C THR A 518 26.14 5.77 18.96
N GLU A 519 27.37 6.25 19.18
CA GLU A 519 27.71 7.65 18.96
C GLU A 519 29.07 7.79 18.25
N LEU A 520 29.04 8.41 17.06
CA LEU A 520 30.17 8.67 16.17
C LEU A 520 30.42 10.19 16.18
N THR A 521 31.30 10.69 17.05
CA THR A 521 31.26 12.12 17.48
C THR A 521 32.27 13.06 16.86
N SER A 522 33.27 12.59 16.13
CA SER A 522 34.34 13.45 15.65
C SER A 522 34.24 13.78 14.16
N ASP A 523 35.22 14.55 13.70
CA ASP A 523 35.62 14.68 12.29
C ASP A 523 36.06 13.34 11.65
N ALA A 524 35.77 12.20 12.28
CA ALA A 524 35.79 10.88 11.68
C ALA A 524 34.69 10.80 10.63
N HIS A 525 35.05 11.28 9.45
CA HIS A 525 34.21 11.23 8.27
C HIS A 525 34.02 9.76 7.89
N ASP A 526 32.75 9.36 7.94
CA ASP A 526 32.18 8.21 7.26
C ASP A 526 32.01 6.93 8.08
N TRP A 527 30.87 6.28 7.88
CA TRP A 527 30.56 4.94 8.35
C TRP A 527 30.39 3.98 7.17
N VAL A 528 30.83 2.74 7.34
CA VAL A 528 30.67 1.66 6.36
C VAL A 528 30.14 0.40 7.05
N GLY A 529 29.00 -0.12 6.57
CA GLY A 529 28.34 -1.32 7.11
C GLY A 529 26.97 -1.09 7.72
N THR A 530 26.35 -2.15 8.24
CA THR A 530 25.05 -2.09 8.92
C THR A 530 25.23 -1.91 10.44
N ILE A 531 24.54 -0.94 11.04
CA ILE A 531 24.42 -0.78 12.50
C ILE A 531 22.99 -1.09 12.93
N LEU A 532 22.84 -1.94 13.94
CA LEU A 532 21.65 -2.09 14.75
C LEU A 532 21.94 -1.64 16.18
N SER A 533 21.20 -0.66 16.69
CA SER A 533 21.35 -0.15 18.06
C SER A 533 20.03 -0.19 18.81
N ASN A 534 20.03 -0.78 20.00
CA ASN A 534 18.85 -0.76 20.87
C ASN A 534 18.66 0.62 21.53
N GLY A 535 19.73 1.41 21.66
CA GLY A 535 19.70 2.81 22.06
C GLY A 535 19.61 3.77 20.87
N ASN A 536 20.12 4.98 21.05
CA ASN A 536 20.16 6.01 19.99
C ASN A 536 21.37 5.79 19.07
N ILE A 537 21.26 6.16 17.80
CA ILE A 537 22.41 6.35 16.90
C ILE A 537 22.61 7.85 16.70
N LYS A 538 23.80 8.35 17.02
CA LYS A 538 24.16 9.75 16.83
C LYS A 538 25.45 9.88 16.01
N GLY A 539 25.36 10.51 14.87
CA GLY A 539 26.47 10.85 13.99
C GLY A 539 27.04 12.23 14.29
N SER A 540 28.20 12.51 13.69
CA SER A 540 28.81 13.83 13.67
C SER A 540 28.13 14.69 12.61
N SER A 541 28.39 16.00 12.61
CA SER A 541 27.77 16.88 11.62
C SER A 541 28.11 16.53 10.16
N THR A 542 29.13 15.73 9.90
CA THR A 542 29.60 15.43 8.53
C THR A 542 29.71 13.93 8.28
N LEU A 543 28.88 13.13 8.94
CA LEU A 543 28.91 11.68 8.82
C LEU A 543 28.34 11.21 7.47
N ASP A 544 29.17 10.80 6.51
CA ASP A 544 28.64 10.04 5.37
C ASP A 544 28.41 8.57 5.76
N VAL A 545 27.40 7.93 5.19
CA VAL A 545 27.05 6.54 5.55
C VAL A 545 26.96 5.71 4.28
N VAL A 546 27.78 4.66 4.19
CA VAL A 546 27.63 3.61 3.16
C VAL A 546 27.23 2.33 3.88
N GLY A 547 25.94 2.08 4.00
CA GLY A 547 25.45 1.09 4.94
C GLY A 547 23.98 1.21 5.25
N ALA A 548 23.59 0.74 6.43
CA ALA A 548 22.22 0.84 6.92
C ALA A 548 22.23 1.10 8.43
N LEU A 549 21.32 1.94 8.91
CA LEU A 549 21.23 2.29 10.34
C LEU A 549 19.84 1.94 10.87
N TYR A 550 19.83 1.13 11.91
CA TYR A 550 18.62 0.64 12.58
C TYR A 550 18.71 0.96 14.06
N SER A 551 17.68 1.59 14.61
CA SER A 551 17.64 2.00 16.01
C SER A 551 16.28 1.79 16.64
N ASN A 552 16.24 1.25 17.85
CA ASN A 552 15.03 1.28 18.70
C ASN A 552 14.85 2.65 19.39
N GLY A 553 15.86 3.51 19.34
CA GLY A 553 15.81 4.89 19.82
C GLY A 553 15.67 5.91 18.68
N THR A 554 16.44 6.98 18.77
CA THR A 554 16.52 8.03 17.74
C THR A 554 17.76 7.86 16.87
N ILE A 555 17.63 8.10 15.56
CA ILE A 555 18.76 8.27 14.64
C ILE A 555 18.94 9.76 14.36
N ASP A 556 20.12 10.28 14.67
CA ASP A 556 20.57 11.62 14.30
C ASP A 556 21.83 11.47 13.46
N THR A 557 21.76 11.73 12.15
CA THR A 557 22.93 11.59 11.27
C THR A 557 23.88 12.79 11.36
N GLY A 558 23.57 13.81 12.18
CA GLY A 558 24.22 15.12 12.16
C GLY A 558 23.98 15.86 10.84
N GLY A 559 24.48 17.10 10.71
CA GLY A 559 24.13 18.07 9.65
C GLY A 559 25.05 18.17 8.43
N GLY A 560 24.81 17.40 7.37
CA GLY A 560 25.60 17.48 6.12
C GLY A 560 25.88 16.14 5.41
N SER A 561 25.32 15.04 5.91
CA SER A 561 25.63 13.67 5.47
C SER A 561 25.16 13.35 4.04
N ASN A 562 26.00 12.62 3.29
CA ASN A 562 25.60 11.76 2.18
C ASN A 562 25.35 10.35 2.70
N SER A 563 24.38 9.66 2.12
CA SER A 563 23.89 8.42 2.69
C SER A 563 23.49 7.46 1.58
N PHE A 564 24.14 6.30 1.52
CA PHE A 564 23.98 5.28 0.50
C PHE A 564 23.60 3.95 1.13
N PHE A 565 22.43 3.43 0.78
CA PHE A 565 21.99 2.16 1.33
C PHE A 565 22.82 0.95 0.88
N VAL A 566 23.27 0.19 1.87
CA VAL A 566 23.79 -1.17 1.72
C VAL A 566 23.48 -1.97 2.99
N MET A 567 22.64 -3.01 2.87
CA MET A 567 22.47 -3.97 3.95
C MET A 567 23.67 -4.92 4.01
N SER A 568 24.09 -5.29 5.22
CA SER A 568 25.07 -6.36 5.41
C SER A 568 24.45 -7.72 5.10
N ASP A 569 25.22 -8.63 4.51
CA ASP A 569 24.77 -10.01 4.25
C ASP A 569 24.33 -10.70 5.55
N TYR A 570 24.99 -10.42 6.68
CA TYR A 570 24.59 -10.97 7.99
C TYR A 570 23.17 -10.54 8.36
N ALA A 571 22.85 -9.25 8.25
CA ALA A 571 21.50 -8.74 8.50
C ALA A 571 20.48 -9.32 7.50
N GLU A 572 20.79 -9.39 6.21
CA GLU A 572 19.91 -10.00 5.18
C GLU A 572 19.60 -11.48 5.46
N GLU A 573 20.57 -12.22 6.00
CA GLU A 573 20.43 -13.64 6.32
C GLU A 573 19.65 -13.86 7.63
N ASN A 574 19.82 -12.99 8.64
CA ASN A 574 19.35 -13.24 10.02
C ASN A 574 18.13 -12.42 10.47
N TRP A 575 17.72 -11.37 9.76
CA TRP A 575 16.58 -10.51 10.15
C TRP A 575 15.26 -10.87 9.48
N LYS A 576 15.11 -12.11 9.00
CA LYS A 576 13.92 -12.57 8.27
C LYS A 576 12.79 -13.02 9.18
#